data_AF-A0A934PL07-F1
#
_entry.id   AF-A0A934PL07-F1
#
_cell.length_a   1.000
_cell.length_b   1.000
_cell.length_c   1.000
_cell.angle_alpha   90.00
_cell.angle_beta   90.00
_cell.angle_gamma   90.00
#
_symmetry.space_group_name_H-M   'P 1'
#
loop_
_entity.id
_entity.type
_entity.pdbx_description
1 polymer ?
#
loop_
_entity_poly.entity_id
_entity_poly.type
_entity_poly.pdbx_seq_one_letter_code
_entity_poly.pdbx_strand_id
1 'polypeptide(L)'
;MKRLIIIIIISVISCNNKEPLKLISDNNSATYFREKLFNKKLMDSLNYLVLSKGDTLAYNELKGIHYIGEQKFTGFLYYALIMSNKYNYKVASFDVYDILTTEKKFLDIKTKKMANEYLLKSK
;
A
#
# COMPACT_ATOMS: atom_id res chain seq x y z
N MET A 1 -32.77 53.63 39.84
CA MET A 1 -32.18 53.02 41.05
C MET A 1 -32.24 51.51 40.91
N LYS A 2 -31.11 50.86 41.24
CA LYS A 2 -30.92 49.44 41.55
C LYS A 2 -31.09 48.43 40.40
N ARG A 3 -29.92 48.11 39.84
CA ARG A 3 -29.56 46.83 39.21
C ARG A 3 -29.96 45.66 40.12
N LEU A 4 -30.43 44.58 39.53
CA LEU A 4 -30.21 43.23 40.05
C LEU A 4 -29.89 42.32 38.86
N ILE A 5 -28.59 42.08 38.70
CA ILE A 5 -28.01 41.06 37.84
C ILE A 5 -28.27 39.73 38.54
N ILE A 6 -28.97 38.82 37.88
CA ILE A 6 -29.02 37.41 38.27
C ILE A 6 -28.47 36.61 37.09
N ILE A 7 -27.19 36.27 37.20
CA ILE A 7 -26.47 35.34 36.34
C ILE A 7 -26.89 33.93 36.78
N ILE A 8 -27.61 33.22 35.92
CA ILE A 8 -27.86 31.78 36.09
C ILE A 8 -27.03 31.06 35.04
N ILE A 9 -25.85 30.61 35.47
CA ILE A 9 -24.98 29.70 34.73
C ILE A 9 -25.55 28.29 34.93
N ILE A 10 -26.27 27.80 33.92
CA ILE A 10 -26.66 26.40 33.72
C ILE A 10 -26.26 26.15 32.26
N SER A 11 -25.35 25.27 31.87
CA SER A 11 -24.98 23.96 32.40
C SER A 11 -23.70 23.50 31.69
N VAL A 12 -22.60 23.37 32.44
CA VAL A 12 -21.40 22.63 32.01
C VAL A 12 -21.41 21.26 32.68
N ILE A 13 -22.32 20.39 32.26
CA ILE A 13 -22.23 18.95 32.57
C ILE A 13 -22.69 18.16 31.35
N SER A 14 -21.82 18.08 30.35
CA SER A 14 -21.76 16.90 29.50
C SER A 14 -20.30 16.45 29.44
N CYS A 15 -19.78 16.01 30.58
CA CYS A 15 -18.73 14.99 30.58
C CYS A 15 -19.36 13.74 29.97
N ASN A 16 -19.25 13.58 28.65
CA ASN A 16 -19.33 12.25 28.08
C ASN A 16 -18.19 11.47 28.73
N ASN A 17 -18.55 10.46 29.52
CA ASN A 17 -17.63 9.42 29.92
C ASN A 17 -17.00 8.89 28.65
N LYS A 18 -15.76 9.34 28.37
CA LYS A 18 -14.92 8.64 27.42
C LYS A 18 -14.74 7.28 28.05
N GLU A 19 -15.44 6.28 27.50
CA GLU A 19 -15.04 4.90 27.72
C GLU A 19 -13.52 4.86 27.57
N PRO A 20 -12.79 4.24 28.51
CA PRO A 20 -11.37 4.08 28.33
C PRO A 20 -11.21 3.39 26.98
N LEU A 21 -10.60 4.11 26.04
CA LEU A 21 -10.25 3.62 24.73
C LEU A 21 -9.52 2.31 25.01
N LYS A 22 -10.22 1.17 24.79
CA LYS A 22 -9.56 -0.12 24.78
C LYS A 22 -8.50 0.03 23.71
N LEU A 23 -7.24 0.11 24.15
CA LEU A 23 -6.08 -0.04 23.29
C LEU A 23 -6.24 -1.40 22.61
N ILE A 24 -6.89 -1.39 21.45
CA ILE A 24 -6.84 -2.48 20.49
C ILE A 24 -5.39 -2.49 20.07
N SER A 25 -4.63 -3.44 20.62
CA SER A 25 -3.33 -3.94 20.15
C SER A 25 -2.65 -3.10 19.07
N ASP A 26 -1.50 -2.51 19.39
CA ASP A 26 -0.61 -1.73 18.51
C ASP A 26 -0.10 -2.56 17.32
N ASN A 27 -0.99 -2.94 16.41
CA ASN A 27 -0.65 -3.64 15.19
C ASN A 27 -0.16 -2.59 14.19
N ASN A 28 1.14 -2.29 14.19
CA ASN A 28 1.71 -1.40 13.18
C ASN A 28 1.43 -1.94 11.76
N SER A 29 1.50 -1.06 10.76
CA SER A 29 1.20 -1.40 9.37
C SER A 29 2.00 -2.60 8.85
N ALA A 30 3.22 -2.81 9.34
CA ALA A 30 4.04 -3.96 8.96
C ALA A 30 3.42 -5.30 9.39
N THR A 31 2.88 -5.38 10.62
CA THR A 31 2.18 -6.59 11.09
C THR A 31 0.98 -6.92 10.21
N TYR A 32 0.16 -5.91 9.86
CA TYR A 32 -1.01 -6.08 8.99
C TYR A 32 -0.65 -6.65 7.61
N PHE A 33 0.35 -6.09 6.93
CA PHE A 33 0.75 -6.58 5.61
C PHE A 33 1.47 -7.92 5.69
N ARG A 34 2.19 -8.20 6.79
CA ARG A 34 2.82 -9.50 7.02
C ARG A 34 1.77 -10.61 7.21
N GLU A 35 0.71 -10.36 7.97
CA GLU A 35 -0.40 -11.31 8.11
C GLU A 35 -1.06 -11.62 6.76
N LYS A 36 -1.26 -10.60 5.92
CA LYS A 36 -1.77 -10.78 4.55
C LYS A 36 -0.83 -11.61 3.68
N LEU A 37 0.47 -11.35 3.75
CA LEU A 37 1.48 -12.10 2.98
C LEU A 37 1.43 -13.60 3.29
N PHE A 38 1.18 -13.98 4.55
CA PHE A 38 1.06 -15.38 4.96
C PHE A 38 -0.36 -15.96 4.83
N ASN A 39 -1.35 -15.15 4.46
CA ASN A 39 -2.70 -15.63 4.19
C ASN A 39 -2.76 -16.26 2.79
N LYS A 40 -2.54 -17.57 2.73
CA LYS A 40 -2.53 -18.34 1.47
C LYS A 40 -3.77 -18.11 0.61
N LYS A 41 -4.98 -18.18 1.20
CA LYS A 41 -6.24 -18.03 0.44
C LYS A 41 -6.34 -16.64 -0.21
N LEU A 42 -5.94 -15.60 0.51
CA LEU A 42 -5.89 -14.24 -0.02
C LEU A 42 -4.88 -14.14 -1.17
N MET A 43 -3.65 -14.60 -0.95
CA MET A 43 -2.58 -14.53 -1.94
C MET A 43 -2.92 -15.33 -3.21
N ASP A 44 -3.48 -16.53 -3.08
CA ASP A 44 -3.92 -17.34 -4.24
C ASP A 44 -5.00 -16.60 -5.05
N SER A 45 -5.95 -15.96 -4.37
CA SER A 45 -7.00 -15.16 -5.02
C SER A 45 -6.43 -13.95 -5.75
N LEU A 46 -5.55 -13.19 -5.10
CA LEU A 46 -4.91 -12.01 -5.70
C LEU A 46 -4.04 -12.42 -6.91
N ASN A 47 -3.28 -13.50 -6.77
CA ASN A 47 -2.44 -14.03 -7.84
C ASN A 47 -3.28 -14.42 -9.06
N TYR A 48 -4.40 -15.12 -8.85
CA TYR A 48 -5.30 -15.46 -9.95
C TYR A 48 -5.82 -14.20 -10.67
N LEU A 49 -6.33 -13.22 -9.92
CA LEU A 49 -6.88 -11.99 -10.48
C LEU A 49 -5.83 -11.21 -11.29
N VAL A 50 -4.62 -11.04 -10.75
CA VAL A 50 -3.55 -10.30 -11.44
C VAL A 50 -3.05 -11.08 -12.65
N LEU A 51 -2.69 -12.36 -12.48
CA LEU A 51 -2.01 -13.13 -13.53
C LEU A 51 -2.95 -13.55 -14.66
N SER A 52 -4.21 -13.86 -14.34
CA SER A 52 -5.20 -14.36 -15.31
C SER A 52 -6.17 -13.32 -15.83
N LYS A 53 -6.47 -12.26 -15.06
CA LYS A 53 -7.47 -11.25 -15.44
C LYS A 53 -6.87 -9.87 -15.68
N GLY A 54 -5.64 -9.61 -15.26
CA GLY A 54 -5.05 -8.27 -15.35
C GLY A 54 -5.72 -7.27 -14.42
N ASP A 55 -6.22 -7.73 -13.27
CA ASP A 55 -6.94 -6.89 -12.32
C ASP A 55 -5.99 -5.88 -11.65
N THR A 56 -6.22 -4.59 -11.90
CA THR A 56 -5.37 -3.51 -11.41
C THR A 56 -5.56 -3.21 -9.92
N LEU A 57 -6.74 -3.51 -9.35
CA LEU A 57 -6.98 -3.33 -7.91
C LEU A 57 -6.27 -4.42 -7.12
N ALA A 58 -6.39 -5.67 -7.56
CA ALA A 58 -5.63 -6.79 -6.99
C ALA A 58 -4.12 -6.58 -7.14
N TYR A 59 -3.67 -5.98 -8.23
CA TYR A 59 -2.27 -5.61 -8.43
C TYR A 59 -1.78 -4.60 -7.39
N ASN A 60 -2.55 -3.53 -7.14
CA ASN A 60 -2.19 -2.52 -6.14
C ASN A 60 -2.18 -3.11 -4.71
N GLU A 61 -3.08 -4.05 -4.43
CA GLU A 61 -3.09 -4.79 -3.17
C GLU A 61 -1.84 -5.65 -3.01
N LEU A 62 -1.46 -6.44 -4.02
CA LEU A 62 -0.20 -7.19 -4.02
C LEU A 62 1.01 -6.29 -3.85
N LYS A 63 1.02 -5.10 -4.48
CA LYS A 63 2.09 -4.13 -4.32
C LYS A 63 2.28 -3.75 -2.86
N GLY A 64 1.19 -3.38 -2.17
CA GLY A 64 1.22 -3.03 -0.76
C GLY A 64 1.71 -4.19 0.12
N ILE A 65 1.19 -5.39 -0.12
CA ILE A 65 1.58 -6.61 0.61
C ILE A 65 3.07 -6.90 0.46
N HIS A 66 3.62 -6.88 -0.76
CA HIS A 66 5.04 -7.17 -0.97
C HIS A 66 5.93 -6.04 -0.44
N TYR A 67 5.59 -4.77 -0.71
CA TYR A 67 6.44 -3.64 -0.32
C TYR A 67 6.56 -3.50 1.20
N ILE A 68 5.48 -3.79 1.93
CA ILE A 68 5.44 -3.57 3.39
C ILE A 68 5.62 -4.89 4.16
N GLY A 69 5.02 -5.98 3.68
CA GLY A 69 5.01 -7.28 4.36
C GLY A 69 6.29 -8.10 4.15
N GLU A 70 6.88 -8.08 2.95
CA GLU A 70 8.12 -8.83 2.65
C GLU A 70 9.37 -8.03 3.06
N GLN A 71 9.24 -6.71 3.21
CA GLN A 71 10.35 -5.75 3.35
C GLN A 71 11.38 -5.86 2.20
N LYS A 72 10.97 -6.45 1.06
CA LYS A 72 11.78 -6.61 -0.15
C LYS A 72 10.90 -6.43 -1.39
N PHE A 73 11.40 -5.67 -2.35
CA PHE A 73 10.69 -5.35 -3.59
C PHE A 73 10.71 -6.48 -4.63
N THR A 74 11.60 -7.47 -4.44
CA THR A 74 11.91 -8.49 -5.47
C THR A 74 10.75 -9.44 -5.74
N GLY A 75 9.96 -9.81 -4.74
CA GLY A 75 8.81 -10.69 -4.92
C GLY A 75 7.72 -10.06 -5.81
N PHE A 76 7.64 -8.73 -5.85
CA PHE A 76 6.65 -8.02 -6.64
C PHE A 76 7.01 -7.89 -8.13
N LEU A 77 8.31 -7.97 -8.47
CA LEU A 77 8.80 -7.77 -9.85
C LEU A 77 8.10 -8.71 -10.86
N TYR A 78 7.82 -9.95 -10.46
CA TYR A 78 7.13 -10.93 -11.30
C TYR A 78 5.75 -10.44 -11.76
N TYR A 79 4.94 -9.92 -10.84
CA TYR A 79 3.62 -9.37 -11.15
C TYR A 79 3.73 -8.12 -12.01
N ALA A 80 4.68 -7.23 -11.71
CA ALA A 80 4.91 -6.00 -12.46
C ALA A 80 5.30 -6.29 -13.92
N LEU A 81 6.20 -7.25 -14.15
CA LEU A 81 6.58 -7.70 -15.50
C LEU A 81 5.39 -8.23 -16.28
N ILE A 82 4.56 -9.09 -15.68
CA ILE A 82 3.38 -9.66 -16.36
C ILE A 82 2.34 -8.58 -16.65
N MET A 83 2.04 -7.72 -15.68
CA MET A 83 1.07 -6.64 -15.86
C MET A 83 1.51 -5.61 -16.88
N SER A 84 2.80 -5.29 -16.92
CA SER A 84 3.36 -4.45 -17.98
C SER A 84 3.25 -5.14 -19.33
N ASN A 85 3.73 -6.38 -19.46
CA ASN A 85 3.92 -7.03 -20.77
C ASN A 85 2.65 -7.61 -21.38
N LYS A 86 1.84 -8.30 -20.58
CA LYS A 86 0.64 -8.99 -21.05
C LYS A 86 -0.56 -8.05 -21.15
N TYR A 87 -0.70 -7.15 -20.17
CA TYR A 87 -1.89 -6.30 -20.04
C TYR A 87 -1.62 -4.82 -20.37
N ASN A 88 -0.40 -4.45 -20.75
CA ASN A 88 -0.01 -3.08 -21.07
C ASN A 88 -0.33 -2.07 -19.97
N TYR A 89 -0.30 -2.50 -18.71
CA TYR A 89 -0.59 -1.62 -17.58
C TYR A 89 0.59 -0.68 -17.32
N LYS A 90 0.39 0.62 -17.58
CA LYS A 90 1.45 1.64 -17.52
C LYS A 90 2.08 1.76 -16.13
N VAL A 91 1.27 1.69 -15.07
CA VAL A 91 1.76 1.73 -13.67
C VAL A 91 2.72 0.58 -13.41
N ALA A 92 2.39 -0.63 -13.89
CA ALA A 92 3.29 -1.78 -13.75
C ALA A 92 4.60 -1.61 -14.54
N SER A 93 4.56 -0.92 -15.68
CA SER A 93 5.78 -0.58 -16.43
C SER A 93 6.68 0.36 -15.62
N PHE A 94 6.10 1.35 -14.93
CA PHE A 94 6.87 2.21 -14.03
C PHE A 94 7.43 1.41 -12.83
N ASP A 95 6.63 0.52 -12.25
CA ASP A 95 7.07 -0.30 -11.12
C ASP A 95 8.25 -1.22 -11.50
N VAL A 96 8.26 -1.79 -12.71
CA VAL A 96 9.43 -2.55 -13.20
C VAL A 96 10.68 -1.66 -13.25
N TYR A 97 10.57 -0.44 -13.80
CA TYR A 97 11.69 0.50 -13.81
C TYR A 97 12.18 0.82 -12.40
N ASP A 98 11.27 1.13 -11.48
CA ASP A 98 11.58 1.51 -10.11
C ASP A 98 12.31 0.38 -9.36
N ILE A 99 11.78 -0.85 -9.47
CA ILE A 99 12.39 -2.04 -8.85
C ILE A 99 13.77 -2.33 -9.44
N LEU A 100 13.91 -2.31 -10.77
CA LEU A 100 15.21 -2.57 -11.43
C LEU A 100 16.25 -1.49 -11.12
N THR A 101 15.82 -0.28 -10.75
CA THR A 101 16.72 0.84 -10.51
C THR A 101 16.83 1.25 -9.04
N THR A 102 16.40 0.39 -8.10
CA THR A 102 16.53 0.66 -6.66
C THR A 102 17.99 0.84 -6.24
N GLU A 103 18.92 0.00 -6.73
CA GLU A 103 20.35 0.07 -6.42
C GLU A 103 21.19 0.44 -7.66
N LYS A 104 20.96 1.66 -8.19
CA LYS A 104 21.54 2.13 -9.47
C LYS A 104 23.05 1.94 -9.61
N LYS A 105 23.80 1.98 -8.49
CA LYS A 105 25.27 1.83 -8.47
C LYS A 105 25.76 0.45 -8.90
N PHE A 106 24.93 -0.60 -8.77
CA PHE A 106 25.28 -1.98 -9.13
C PHE A 106 24.68 -2.42 -10.47
N LEU A 107 24.01 -1.51 -11.18
CA LEU A 107 23.26 -1.85 -12.38
C LEU A 107 24.18 -2.00 -13.59
N ASP A 108 24.22 -3.19 -14.18
CA ASP A 108 24.93 -3.41 -15.44
C ASP A 108 24.24 -2.70 -16.62
N ILE A 109 24.97 -2.56 -17.73
CA ILE A 109 24.50 -1.85 -18.93
C ILE A 109 23.22 -2.46 -19.50
N LYS A 110 23.11 -3.79 -19.51
CA LYS A 110 21.97 -4.51 -20.08
C LYS A 110 20.72 -4.31 -19.22
N THR A 111 20.85 -4.43 -17.90
CA THR A 111 19.74 -4.22 -16.97
C THR A 111 19.29 -2.76 -16.96
N LYS A 112 20.23 -1.80 -17.06
CA LYS A 112 19.90 -0.37 -17.23
C LYS A 112 19.10 -0.10 -18.50
N LYS A 113 19.49 -0.71 -19.63
CA LYS A 113 18.77 -0.58 -20.89
C LYS A 113 17.34 -1.11 -20.75
N MET A 114 17.18 -2.31 -20.18
CA MET A 114 15.87 -2.90 -19.92
C MET A 114 14.99 -1.98 -19.05
N ALA A 115 15.51 -1.46 -17.95
CA ALA A 115 14.75 -0.56 -17.09
C ALA A 115 14.27 0.70 -17.84
N ASN A 116 15.13 1.30 -18.67
CA ASN A 116 14.78 2.46 -19.48
C ASN A 116 13.65 2.16 -20.49
N GLU A 117 13.62 0.97 -21.08
CA GLU A 117 12.53 0.54 -21.97
C GLU A 117 11.18 0.52 -21.22
N TYR A 118 11.16 0.02 -19.99
CA TYR A 118 9.96 0.06 -19.14
C TYR A 118 9.57 1.47 -18.71
N LEU A 119 10.53 2.37 -18.45
CA LEU A 119 10.27 3.78 -18.19
C LEU A 119 9.66 4.50 -19.40
N LEU A 120 10.05 4.14 -20.62
CA LEU A 120 9.42 4.68 -21.82
C LEU A 120 8.00 4.15 -21.97
N LYS A 121 7.80 2.87 -21.69
CA LYS A 121 6.49 2.20 -21.76
C LYS A 121 5.47 2.72 -20.72
N SER A 122 5.93 3.32 -19.63
CA SER A 122 5.04 3.89 -18.61
C SER A 122 4.46 5.26 -18.97
N LYS A 123 4.94 5.89 -20.05
CA LYS A 123 4.44 7.18 -20.56
C LYS A 123 3.16 7.02 -21.37
#